data_AF-A0A7C6RLD9-F1
#
_entry.id   AF-A0A7C6RLD9-F1
#
_cell.length_a   1.000
_cell.length_b   1.000
_cell.length_c   1.000
_cell.angle_alpha   90.00
_cell.angle_beta   90.00
_cell.angle_gamma   90.00
#
_symmetry.space_group_name_H-M   'P 1'
#
loop_
_entity.id
_entity.type
_entity.pdbx_description
1 polymer ?
#
loop_
_entity_poly.entity_id
_entity_poly.type
_entity_poly.pdbx_seq_one_letter_code
_entity_poly.pdbx_strand_id
1 'polypeptide(L)' 'MLNWILNQFKRQSAEDLERAREMVKAAEKGARTDLAKARDLARALGVDVAVDASADQVIQAIRRYLTRRGEM' A
#
# COMPACT_ATOMS: atom_id res chain seq x y z
N MET A 1 -6.99 -18.48 21.59
CA MET A 1 -6.13 -18.57 20.40
C MET A 1 -6.56 -17.60 19.27
N LEU A 2 -7.87 -17.44 19.00
CA LEU A 2 -8.39 -16.49 18.00
C LEU A 2 -7.95 -15.03 18.20
N ASN A 3 -7.85 -14.56 19.45
CA ASN A 3 -7.44 -13.19 19.75
C ASN A 3 -6.00 -12.87 19.32
N TRP A 4 -5.10 -13.87 19.30
CA TRP A 4 -3.71 -13.69 18.86
C TRP A 4 -3.61 -13.54 17.34
N ILE A 5 -4.36 -14.36 16.59
CA ILE A 5 -4.42 -14.29 15.13
C ILE A 5 -5.01 -12.95 14.68
N LEU A 6 -6.14 -12.53 15.28
CA LEU A 6 -6.76 -11.24 14.97
C LEU A 6 -5.82 -10.06 15.30
N ASN A 7 -5.04 -10.15 16.37
CA ASN A 7 -4.07 -9.11 16.73
C ASN A 7 -2.87 -9.08 15.78
N GLN A 8 -2.44 -10.22 15.24
CA GLN A 8 -1.42 -10.29 14.20
C GLN A 8 -1.90 -9.66 12.88
N PHE A 9 -3.12 -9.99 12.43
CA PHE A 9 -3.69 -9.38 11.22
C PHE A 9 -3.86 -7.86 11.32
N LYS A 10 -4.29 -7.36 12.49
CA LYS A 10 -4.40 -5.92 12.74
C LYS A 10 -3.04 -5.22 12.73
N ARG A 11 -2.01 -5.82 13.33
CA ARG A 11 -0.65 -5.27 13.33
C ARG A 11 -0.03 -5.27 11.94
N GLN A 12 -0.19 -6.36 11.20
CA GLN A 12 0.28 -6.48 9.83
C GLN A 12 -0.41 -5.43 8.94
N SER A 13 -1.74 -5.29 9.05
CA SER A 13 -2.47 -4.25 8.31
C SER A 13 -1.99 -2.84 8.62
N ALA A 14 -1.61 -2.54 9.87
CA ALA A 14 -1.09 -1.22 10.23
C ALA A 14 0.32 -0.96 9.66
N GLU A 15 1.20 -1.96 9.68
CA GLU A 15 2.56 -1.88 9.12
C GLU A 15 2.53 -1.75 7.59
N ASP A 16 1.66 -2.49 6.91
CA ASP A 16 1.44 -2.38 5.47
C ASP A 16 0.90 -0.99 5.09
N LEU A 17 0.05 -0.41 5.94
CA LEU A 17 -0.50 0.94 5.76
C LEU A 17 0.57 2.02 5.92
N GLU A 18 1.43 1.89 6.93
CA GLU A 18 2.55 2.79 7.15
C GLU A 18 3.53 2.74 5.97
N ARG A 19 3.91 1.54 5.53
CA ARG A 19 4.74 1.35 4.32
C ARG A 19 4.12 1.98 3.08
N ALA A 20 2.80 1.88 2.93
CA ALA A 20 2.08 2.48 1.80
C ALA A 20 2.15 4.00 1.82
N ARG A 21 1.99 4.61 3.00
CA ARG A 21 2.17 6.06 3.18
C ARG A 21 3.59 6.49 2.86
N GLU A 22 4.60 5.78 3.38
CA GLU A 22 6.00 6.07 3.11
C GLU A 22 6.34 5.96 1.63
N MET A 23 5.85 4.91 0.96
CA MET A 23 6.08 4.69 -0.47
C MET A 23 5.44 5.80 -1.32
N VAL A 24 4.20 6.18 -1.03
CA VAL A 24 3.54 7.30 -1.72
C VAL A 24 4.31 8.60 -1.50
N LYS A 25 4.73 8.88 -0.25
CA LYS A 25 5.51 10.08 0.09
C LYS A 25 6.89 10.10 -0.58
N ALA A 26 7.54 8.95 -0.71
CA ALA A 26 8.81 8.81 -1.43
C ALA A 26 8.63 9.06 -2.92
N ALA A 27 7.56 8.53 -3.52
CA ALA A 27 7.23 8.77 -4.92
C ALA A 27 6.91 10.24 -5.20
N GLU A 28 6.17 10.92 -4.31
CA GLU A 28 5.91 12.36 -4.42
C GLU A 28 7.19 13.21 -4.35
N LYS A 29 8.23 12.73 -3.66
CA LYS A 29 9.56 13.35 -3.64
C LYS A 29 10.42 13.01 -4.86
N GLY A 30 9.89 12.27 -5.83
CA GLY A 30 10.61 11.84 -7.02
C GLY A 30 11.55 10.65 -6.79
N ALA A 31 11.40 9.91 -5.69
CA ALA A 31 12.16 8.69 -5.49
C ALA A 31 11.70 7.61 -6.46
N ARG A 32 12.66 6.92 -7.09
CA ARG A 32 12.38 5.79 -7.98
C ARG A 32 11.80 4.65 -7.15
N THR A 33 10.50 4.40 -7.34
CA THR A 33 9.81 3.33 -6.63
C THR A 33 9.83 2.06 -7.48
N ASP A 34 10.22 0.94 -6.88
CA ASP A 34 10.20 -0.37 -7.52
C ASP A 34 8.76 -0.80 -7.83
N LEU A 35 8.47 -1.04 -9.10
CA LEU A 35 7.14 -1.51 -9.55
C LEU A 35 6.70 -2.79 -8.83
N ALA A 36 7.63 -3.74 -8.64
CA ALA A 36 7.33 -5.00 -7.96
C ALA A 36 6.90 -4.77 -6.51
N LYS A 37 7.59 -3.89 -5.78
CA LYS A 37 7.25 -3.53 -4.39
C LYS A 37 5.92 -2.79 -4.30
N ALA A 38 5.68 -1.86 -5.23
CA ALA A 38 4.41 -1.14 -5.28
C ALA A 38 3.23 -2.09 -5.51
N ARG A 39 3.37 -3.09 -6.39
CA ARG A 39 2.31 -4.07 -6.66
C ARG A 39 2.10 -5.05 -5.52
N ASP A 40 3.17 -5.49 -4.88
CA ASP A 40 3.09 -6.32 -3.68
C ASP A 40 2.30 -5.60 -2.57
N LEU A 41 2.62 -4.33 -2.36
CA LEU A 41 1.94 -3.48 -1.38
C LEU A 41 0.48 -3.21 -1.75
N ALA A 42 0.18 -2.93 -3.03
CA ALA A 42 -1.19 -2.83 -3.51
C ALA A 42 -1.98 -4.11 -3.22
N ARG A 43 -1.38 -5.28 -3.44
CA ARG A 43 -1.99 -6.58 -3.17
C ARG A 43 -2.22 -6.82 -1.68
N ALA A 44 -1.26 -6.46 -0.83
CA ALA A 44 -1.38 -6.55 0.62
C ALA A 44 -2.53 -5.69 1.17
N LEU A 45 -2.75 -4.51 0.57
CA LEU A 45 -3.86 -3.61 0.88
C LEU A 45 -5.20 -4.02 0.26
N GLY A 46 -5.22 -5.04 -0.60
CA GLY A 46 -6.40 -5.45 -1.35
C GLY A 46 -6.80 -4.47 -2.46
N VAL A 47 -5.85 -3.69 -2.98
CA VAL A 47 -6.02 -2.78 -4.11
C VAL A 47 -5.78 -3.54 -5.42
N ASP A 48 -6.81 -3.63 -6.24
CA ASP A 48 -6.69 -4.21 -7.58
C ASP A 48 -5.98 -3.23 -8.53
N VAL A 49 -4.91 -3.69 -9.19
CA VAL A 49 -4.11 -2.89 -10.13
C VAL A 49 -3.88 -3.68 -11.41
N ALA A 50 -4.00 -3.00 -12.56
CA ALA A 50 -3.84 -3.61 -13.87
C ALA A 50 -2.45 -4.25 -14.05
N VAL A 51 -2.38 -5.30 -14.87
CA VAL A 51 -1.12 -6.05 -15.02
C VAL A 51 -0.05 -5.24 -15.75
N ASP A 52 -0.49 -4.33 -16.60
CA ASP A 52 0.27 -3.36 -17.39
C ASP A 52 0.44 -2.00 -16.69
N ALA A 53 -0.04 -1.86 -15.44
CA ALA A 53 0.08 -0.62 -14.70
C ALA A 53 1.55 -0.28 -14.41
N SER A 54 1.94 0.96 -14.75
CA SER A 54 3.23 1.54 -14.38
C SER A 54 3.33 1.77 -12.87
N ALA A 55 4.56 1.94 -12.35
CA ALA A 55 4.77 2.14 -10.91
C ALA A 55 3.98 3.36 -10.38
N ASP A 56 3.93 4.43 -11.16
CA ASP A 56 3.15 5.64 -10.86
C ASP A 56 1.65 5.35 -10.74
N GLN A 57 1.09 4.56 -11.67
CA GLN A 57 -0.33 4.19 -11.64
C GLN A 57 -0.67 3.34 -10.41
N VAL A 58 0.22 2.43 -10.03
CA VAL A 58 0.05 1.60 -8.81
C VAL A 58 0.10 2.48 -7.56
N ILE A 59 1.03 3.44 -7.50
CA ILE A 59 1.14 4.37 -6.38
C ILE A 59 -0.07 5.30 -6.29
N GLN A 60 -0.58 5.79 -7.43
CA GLN A 60 -1.83 6.54 -7.51
C GLN A 60 -3.02 5.73 -6.97
N ALA A 61 -3.11 4.43 -7.30
CA ALA A 61 -4.15 3.56 -6.80
C ALA A 61 -4.06 3.36 -5.28
N ILE A 62 -2.85 3.13 -4.75
CA ILE A 62 -2.58 3.05 -3.31
C ILE A 62 -2.94 4.37 -2.62
N ARG A 63 -2.53 5.50 -3.17
CA ARG A 63 -2.87 6.83 -2.66
C ARG A 63 -4.38 7.03 -2.58
N ARG A 64 -5.12 6.75 -3.66
CA ARG A 64 -6.59 6.84 -3.66
C ARG A 64 -7.22 5.90 -2.63
N TYR A 65 -6.66 4.72 -2.42
CA TYR A 65 -7.11 3.80 -1.38
C TYR A 65 -6.91 4.39 0.03
N LEU A 66 -5.73 4.93 0.33
CA LEU A 66 -5.42 5.59 1.60
C LEU A 66 -6.33 6.80 1.85
N THR A 67 -6.53 7.66 0.85
CA THR A 67 -7.45 8.81 0.94
C THR A 67 -8.89 8.38 1.23
N ARG A 68 -9.39 7.34 0.54
CA ARG A 68 -10.76 6.82 0.78
C ARG A 68 -10.95 6.23 2.17
N ARG A 69 -9.87 5.72 2.77
CA ARG A 69 -9.90 5.14 4.11
C ARG A 69 -9.77 6.19 5.23
N GLY A 70 -9.55 7.47 4.89
CA GLY A 70 -9.28 8.53 5.86
C GLY A 70 -7.88 8.44 6.47
N GLU A 71 -6.98 7.72 5.80
CA GLU A 71 -5.63 7.40 6.27
C GLU A 71 -4.57 8.32 5.63
N MET A 72 -4.98 9.47 5.11
CA MET A 72 -4.11 10.52 4.55
C MET A 72 -4.32 11.84 5.27
#